data_AF-A0A8C7YJG2-F1
#
_entry.id   AF-A0A8C7YJG2-F1
#
_cell.length_a   1.000
_cell.length_b   1.000
_cell.length_c   1.000
_cell.angle_alpha   90.00
_cell.angle_beta   90.00
_cell.angle_gamma   90.00
#
_symmetry.space_group_name_H-M   'P 1'
#
loop_
_entity.id
_entity.type
_entity.pdbx_description
1 polymer ?
#
loop_
_entity_poly.entity_id
_entity_poly.type
_entity_poly.pdbx_seq_one_letter_code
_entity_poly.pdbx_strand_id
1 'polypeptide(L)'
;MSGTEKSLGLCSPQFAVSLSKMAEEKGERDEPKSEQQMMKELVDDLYDFRDHYYETHGAEQVGKKQSDVTRRMEETLKKLEDKENCYKNKAEFLLLKGRCLNVAPDFCPRAEECLSRAVKLDPSLVEAWNILGEQYWKKKDLIGAKNCFTGALQQSKNNVSLRNLSMVLRQLPAANGEEHRKQVLYSVDLARQAVQLDVKDGTSWHILGNAFVSLFFTCGQDPKFSQQALSAYAESESVDKAASSFSELHFNRATLFQYEEMFGCALAGFSRAAALDPSLDEPPERENQLLEYLKKVTELIQNKGKVKARRLRTMLSNLNTSALGPCSSPEFRSPSGRVGSLEPRTLSTLKLGHNAGLAALGKVVFSLASEGRMAFTFGMVDSEETCVVVMVYNAANSWGVLIGDSVVIPEPNVKRHVITHKDQSFDFKSIRVDSPLLLIVNGKKQNLQSQIPVSVSYKHHSE
;
A
#
# COMPACT_ATOMS: atom_id res chain seq x y z
N MET A 1 -13.43 52.32 25.94
CA MET A 1 -14.63 53.11 26.28
C MET A 1 -15.37 53.37 24.99
N SER A 2 -16.67 53.07 24.99
CA SER A 2 -17.72 53.36 23.97
C SER A 2 -17.40 52.97 22.52
N GLY A 3 -17.99 51.95 21.89
CA GLY A 3 -19.34 51.41 22.08
C GLY A 3 -20.34 52.17 21.21
N THR A 4 -20.82 51.53 20.13
CA THR A 4 -22.14 51.78 19.54
C THR A 4 -22.62 50.54 18.82
N GLU A 5 -23.42 49.75 19.53
CA GLU A 5 -24.45 48.87 18.97
C GLU A 5 -25.56 49.74 18.36
N LYS A 6 -26.16 49.26 17.27
CA LYS A 6 -27.56 49.55 16.95
C LYS A 6 -28.24 48.28 16.48
N SER A 7 -29.27 47.93 17.22
CA SER A 7 -30.14 46.77 17.08
C SER A 7 -31.35 47.07 16.19
N LEU A 8 -31.85 45.98 15.59
CA LEU A 8 -33.25 45.57 15.40
C LEU A 8 -34.24 46.57 14.80
N GLY A 9 -34.71 46.23 13.59
CA GLY A 9 -36.00 46.65 13.04
C GLY A 9 -36.78 45.42 12.57
N LEU A 10 -37.75 45.01 13.39
CA LEU A 10 -38.79 44.03 13.10
C LEU A 10 -39.68 44.49 11.94
N CYS A 11 -40.05 43.57 11.04
CA CYS A 11 -41.35 43.63 10.37
C CYS A 11 -41.81 42.20 10.05
N SER A 12 -42.92 41.81 10.70
CA SER A 12 -43.62 40.54 10.49
C SER A 12 -44.78 40.74 9.47
N PRO A 13 -45.68 39.77 9.21
CA PRO A 13 -45.81 39.15 7.90
C PRO A 13 -47.21 39.36 7.28
N GLN A 14 -47.31 39.94 6.10
CA GLN A 14 -48.56 39.94 5.34
C GLN A 14 -48.23 39.80 3.86
N PHE A 15 -48.53 38.63 3.30
CA PHE A 15 -49.12 38.38 1.97
C PHE A 15 -49.06 36.87 1.70
N ALA A 16 -49.87 36.13 2.46
CA ALA A 16 -50.40 34.85 2.00
C ALA A 16 -51.85 35.12 1.62
N VAL A 17 -52.19 34.87 0.34
CA VAL A 17 -53.48 34.37 -0.16
C VAL A 17 -53.48 34.48 -1.69
N SER A 18 -53.85 33.37 -2.34
CA SER A 18 -54.25 33.23 -3.74
C SER A 18 -53.16 33.15 -4.81
N LEU A 19 -52.55 31.97 -4.92
CA LEU A 19 -52.39 31.27 -6.20
C LEU A 19 -52.19 29.76 -5.95
N SER A 20 -53.07 29.19 -5.12
CA SER A 20 -53.27 27.74 -4.99
C SER A 20 -54.41 27.32 -5.92
N LYS A 21 -54.08 27.03 -7.18
CA LYS A 21 -54.79 26.12 -8.11
C LYS A 21 -54.20 26.30 -9.51
N MET A 22 -53.12 25.57 -9.77
CA MET A 22 -52.67 25.02 -11.06
C MET A 22 -51.22 24.55 -10.89
N ALA A 23 -51.00 23.63 -9.94
CA ALA A 23 -49.88 22.72 -10.04
C ALA A 23 -50.38 21.57 -10.92
N GLU A 24 -50.16 21.68 -12.23
CA GLU A 24 -50.19 20.51 -13.09
C GLU A 24 -49.17 19.53 -12.54
N GLU A 25 -49.65 18.39 -12.06
CA GLU A 25 -48.87 17.17 -11.92
C GLU A 25 -48.27 16.84 -13.29
N LYS A 26 -47.08 17.38 -13.58
CA LYS A 26 -46.15 16.72 -14.49
C LYS A 26 -45.62 15.50 -13.75
N GLY A 27 -46.44 14.45 -13.70
CA GLY A 27 -45.91 13.11 -13.60
C GLY A 27 -44.96 12.93 -14.77
N GLU A 28 -43.66 12.84 -14.48
CA GLU A 28 -42.74 12.13 -15.36
C GLU A 28 -43.40 10.77 -15.62
N ARG A 29 -43.94 10.60 -16.81
CA ARG A 29 -44.36 9.28 -17.27
C ARG A 29 -43.06 8.50 -17.37
N ASP A 30 -42.83 7.59 -16.43
CA ASP A 30 -41.83 6.53 -16.55
C ASP A 30 -42.07 5.84 -17.90
N GLU A 31 -41.24 6.16 -18.89
CA GLU A 31 -41.21 5.37 -20.11
C GLU A 31 -40.89 3.92 -19.70
N PRO A 32 -41.59 2.91 -20.26
CA PRO A 32 -41.31 1.53 -19.91
C PRO A 32 -39.84 1.22 -20.20
N LYS A 33 -39.08 0.90 -19.14
CA LYS A 33 -37.66 0.55 -19.26
C LYS A 33 -37.48 -0.51 -20.33
N SER A 34 -36.53 -0.31 -21.24
CA SER A 34 -36.21 -1.31 -22.25
C SER A 34 -35.74 -2.60 -21.57
N GLU A 35 -36.02 -3.77 -22.19
CA GLU A 35 -35.56 -5.05 -21.62
C GLU A 35 -34.05 -5.08 -21.38
N GLN A 36 -33.28 -4.37 -22.21
CA GLN A 36 -31.84 -4.23 -22.08
C GLN A 36 -31.44 -3.41 -20.85
N GLN A 37 -32.16 -2.32 -20.56
CA GLN A 37 -31.94 -1.52 -19.36
C GLN A 37 -32.25 -2.35 -18.10
N MET A 38 -33.31 -3.17 -18.12
CA MET A 38 -33.63 -4.07 -17.01
C MET A 38 -32.55 -5.13 -16.78
N MET A 39 -32.00 -5.73 -17.85
CA MET A 39 -30.89 -6.67 -17.74
C MET A 39 -29.62 -6.02 -17.18
N LYS A 40 -29.36 -4.77 -17.55
CA LYS A 40 -28.23 -4.00 -17.02
C LYS A 40 -28.39 -3.74 -15.52
N GLU A 41 -29.55 -3.23 -15.09
CA GLU A 41 -29.86 -2.99 -13.67
C GLU A 41 -29.72 -4.25 -12.82
N LEU A 42 -30.17 -5.41 -13.33
CA LEU A 42 -29.97 -6.70 -12.64
C LEU A 42 -28.50 -7.04 -12.39
N VAL A 43 -27.61 -6.73 -13.35
CA VAL A 43 -26.17 -6.97 -13.22
C VAL A 43 -25.52 -5.90 -12.32
N ASP A 44 -25.94 -4.65 -12.42
CA ASP A 44 -25.47 -3.57 -11.54
C ASP A 44 -25.83 -3.88 -10.06
N ASP A 45 -27.07 -4.30 -9.78
CA ASP A 45 -27.53 -4.72 -8.45
C ASP A 45 -26.71 -5.88 -7.86
N LEU A 46 -26.19 -6.77 -8.71
CA LEU A 46 -25.34 -7.89 -8.30
C LEU A 46 -23.96 -7.39 -7.85
N TYR A 47 -23.38 -6.43 -8.57
CA TYR A 47 -22.11 -5.80 -8.18
C TYR A 47 -22.28 -4.93 -6.94
N ASP A 48 -23.35 -4.15 -6.84
CA ASP A 48 -23.66 -3.36 -5.64
C ASP A 48 -23.79 -4.24 -4.39
N PHE A 49 -24.44 -5.40 -4.53
CA PHE A 49 -24.53 -6.41 -3.47
C PHE A 49 -23.16 -6.96 -3.05
N ARG A 50 -22.27 -7.25 -4.01
CA ARG A 50 -20.91 -7.75 -3.73
C ARG A 50 -20.06 -6.69 -3.02
N ASP A 51 -20.11 -5.46 -3.51
CA ASP A 51 -19.22 -4.38 -3.10
C ASP A 51 -19.59 -3.84 -1.71
N HIS A 52 -20.89 -3.79 -1.40
CA HIS A 52 -21.42 -3.30 -0.12
C HIS A 52 -21.86 -4.44 0.82
N TYR A 53 -21.35 -5.66 0.61
CA TYR A 53 -21.79 -6.84 1.34
C TYR A 53 -21.63 -6.69 2.87
N TYR A 54 -20.46 -6.26 3.35
CA TYR A 54 -20.20 -6.16 4.79
C TYR A 54 -20.88 -4.94 5.44
N GLU A 55 -21.17 -3.89 4.67
CA GLU A 55 -21.95 -2.74 5.15
C GLU A 55 -23.40 -3.14 5.44
N THR A 56 -23.93 -4.09 4.68
CA THR A 56 -25.33 -4.55 4.79
C THR A 56 -25.52 -5.80 5.65
N HIS A 57 -24.51 -6.68 5.75
CA HIS A 57 -24.61 -7.99 6.44
C HIS A 57 -23.77 -8.10 7.72
N GLY A 58 -22.88 -7.14 7.99
CA GLY A 58 -21.99 -7.11 9.14
C GLY A 58 -20.75 -8.01 9.02
N ALA A 59 -19.73 -7.72 9.84
CA ALA A 59 -18.43 -8.41 9.82
C ALA A 59 -18.45 -9.85 10.38
N GLU A 60 -19.58 -10.33 10.91
CA GLU A 60 -19.70 -11.71 11.44
C GLU A 60 -19.98 -12.74 10.32
N GLN A 61 -20.25 -12.30 9.09
CA GLN A 61 -20.62 -13.15 7.95
C GLN A 61 -19.49 -13.39 6.94
N VAL A 62 -18.24 -13.27 7.37
CA VAL A 62 -17.01 -13.33 6.55
C VAL A 62 -16.90 -14.58 5.70
N GLY A 63 -17.31 -15.74 6.22
CA GLY A 63 -17.30 -17.01 5.48
C GLY A 63 -18.44 -17.18 4.48
N LYS A 64 -19.42 -16.27 4.45
CA LYS A 64 -20.64 -16.40 3.61
C LYS A 64 -20.66 -15.50 2.39
N LYS A 65 -19.88 -14.41 2.36
CA LYS A 65 -19.85 -13.44 1.24
C LYS A 65 -19.74 -14.15 -0.10
N GLN A 66 -18.73 -15.01 -0.26
CA GLN A 66 -18.51 -15.69 -1.53
C GLN A 66 -19.68 -16.60 -1.92
N SER A 67 -20.25 -17.36 -0.98
CA SER A 67 -21.40 -18.23 -1.26
C SER A 67 -22.65 -17.44 -1.61
N ASP A 68 -22.91 -16.31 -0.94
CA ASP A 68 -24.08 -15.48 -1.20
C ASP A 68 -23.96 -14.71 -2.51
N VAL A 69 -22.76 -14.21 -2.84
CA VAL A 69 -22.47 -13.59 -4.15
C VAL A 69 -22.64 -14.62 -5.26
N THR A 70 -22.12 -15.85 -5.11
CA THR A 70 -22.31 -16.93 -6.09
C THR A 70 -23.80 -17.28 -6.26
N ARG A 71 -24.56 -17.38 -5.18
CA ARG A 71 -26.00 -17.65 -5.24
C ARG A 71 -26.75 -16.54 -5.99
N ARG A 72 -26.48 -15.28 -5.66
CA ARG A 72 -27.13 -14.13 -6.33
C ARG A 72 -26.70 -14.00 -7.79
N MET A 73 -25.47 -14.37 -8.11
CA MET A 73 -24.98 -14.50 -9.48
C MET A 73 -25.77 -15.55 -10.26
N GLU A 74 -25.97 -16.75 -9.71
CA GLU A 74 -26.74 -17.82 -10.37
C GLU A 74 -28.20 -17.41 -10.61
N GLU A 75 -28.83 -16.76 -9.64
CA GLU A 75 -30.18 -16.20 -9.78
C GLU A 75 -30.26 -15.13 -10.88
N THR A 76 -29.26 -14.26 -10.96
CA THR A 76 -29.16 -13.20 -11.99
C THR A 76 -28.91 -13.80 -13.37
N LEU A 77 -28.00 -14.77 -13.45
CA LEU A 77 -27.65 -15.48 -14.68
C LEU A 77 -28.87 -16.19 -15.26
N LYS A 78 -29.68 -16.85 -14.42
CA LYS A 78 -30.92 -17.52 -14.86
C LYS A 78 -31.88 -16.55 -15.56
N LYS A 79 -32.07 -15.35 -14.98
CA LYS A 79 -32.91 -14.30 -15.58
C LYS A 79 -32.36 -13.81 -16.93
N LEU A 80 -31.03 -13.75 -17.09
CA LEU A 80 -30.40 -13.41 -18.37
C LEU A 80 -30.56 -14.55 -19.40
N GLU A 81 -30.41 -15.80 -18.99
CA GLU A 81 -30.55 -16.99 -19.84
C GLU A 81 -31.98 -17.14 -20.39
N ASP A 82 -33.01 -16.74 -19.63
CA ASP A 82 -34.41 -16.68 -20.10
C ASP A 82 -34.58 -15.75 -21.33
N LYS A 83 -33.68 -14.78 -21.51
CA LYS A 83 -33.67 -13.83 -22.65
C LYS A 83 -32.70 -14.23 -23.76
N GLU A 84 -31.91 -15.29 -23.59
CA GLU A 84 -30.81 -15.63 -24.51
C GLU A 84 -31.28 -15.89 -25.94
N ASN A 85 -32.42 -16.56 -26.12
CA ASN A 85 -32.95 -16.86 -27.46
C ASN A 85 -33.18 -15.60 -28.31
N CYS A 86 -33.53 -14.48 -27.68
CA CYS A 86 -33.81 -13.21 -28.36
C CYS A 86 -32.54 -12.35 -28.56
N TYR A 87 -31.51 -12.53 -27.72
CA TYR A 87 -30.38 -11.60 -27.64
C TYR A 87 -28.98 -12.24 -27.81
N LYS A 88 -28.86 -13.55 -28.01
CA LYS A 88 -27.58 -14.30 -28.06
C LYS A 88 -26.51 -13.81 -29.04
N ASN A 89 -26.90 -13.04 -30.05
CA ASN A 89 -26.00 -12.48 -31.08
C ASN A 89 -25.80 -10.96 -30.92
N LYS A 90 -26.34 -10.34 -29.86
CA LYS A 90 -26.11 -8.93 -29.55
C LYS A 90 -24.89 -8.81 -28.63
N ALA A 91 -23.96 -7.94 -29.00
CA ALA A 91 -22.71 -7.73 -28.26
C ALA A 91 -22.97 -7.27 -26.81
N GLU A 92 -23.93 -6.36 -26.61
CA GLU A 92 -24.32 -5.85 -25.29
C GLU A 92 -24.91 -6.93 -24.37
N PHE A 93 -25.67 -7.89 -24.90
CA PHE A 93 -26.16 -9.01 -24.11
C PHE A 93 -25.04 -9.95 -23.67
N LEU A 94 -24.10 -10.25 -24.59
CA LEU A 94 -22.93 -11.06 -24.28
C LEU A 94 -22.02 -10.36 -23.25
N LEU A 95 -21.90 -9.04 -23.33
CA LEU A 95 -21.24 -8.21 -22.31
C LEU A 95 -21.92 -8.40 -20.94
N LEU A 96 -23.23 -8.19 -20.83
CA LEU A 96 -23.96 -8.32 -19.56
C LEU A 96 -23.87 -9.74 -18.97
N LYS A 97 -24.00 -10.77 -19.81
CA LYS A 97 -23.84 -12.17 -19.40
C LYS A 97 -22.41 -12.45 -18.92
N GLY A 98 -21.41 -11.97 -19.65
CA GLY A 98 -20.00 -12.06 -19.27
C GLY A 98 -19.69 -11.34 -17.96
N ARG A 99 -20.22 -10.13 -17.77
CA ARG A 99 -20.08 -9.33 -16.54
C ARG A 99 -20.72 -10.03 -15.35
N CYS A 100 -21.95 -10.56 -15.50
CA CYS A 100 -22.60 -11.37 -14.47
C CYS A 100 -21.70 -12.54 -14.02
N LEU A 101 -21.14 -13.29 -14.97
CA LEU A 101 -20.25 -14.42 -14.69
C LEU A 101 -18.87 -14.02 -14.12
N ASN A 102 -18.46 -12.76 -14.27
CA ASN A 102 -17.19 -12.22 -13.77
C ASN A 102 -17.26 -11.73 -12.30
N VAL A 103 -18.44 -11.73 -11.66
CA VAL A 103 -18.59 -11.18 -10.31
C VAL A 103 -17.73 -11.90 -9.26
N ALA A 104 -17.50 -13.20 -9.43
CA ALA A 104 -16.68 -14.01 -8.55
C ALA A 104 -15.17 -13.76 -8.81
N PRO A 105 -14.30 -13.91 -7.79
CA PRO A 105 -12.86 -13.66 -7.92
C PRO A 105 -12.16 -14.66 -8.87
N ASP A 106 -12.71 -15.86 -9.02
CA ASP A 106 -12.13 -16.91 -9.83
C ASP A 106 -12.37 -16.73 -11.34
N PHE A 107 -11.44 -17.25 -12.14
CA PHE A 107 -11.56 -17.28 -13.60
C PHE A 107 -12.77 -18.13 -14.05
N CYS A 108 -13.55 -17.62 -15.01
CA CYS A 108 -14.73 -18.28 -15.54
C CYS A 108 -14.63 -18.44 -17.08
N PRO A 109 -14.42 -19.67 -17.60
CA PRO A 109 -14.34 -19.92 -19.05
C PRO A 109 -15.57 -19.43 -19.83
N ARG A 110 -16.77 -19.52 -19.23
CA ARG A 110 -18.02 -19.04 -19.83
C ARG A 110 -18.03 -17.51 -19.96
N ALA A 111 -17.44 -16.80 -19.00
CA ALA A 111 -17.28 -15.34 -19.08
C ALA A 111 -16.31 -14.97 -20.20
N GLU A 112 -15.13 -15.63 -20.26
CA GLU A 112 -14.14 -15.44 -21.34
C GLU A 112 -14.78 -15.62 -22.72
N GLU A 113 -15.57 -16.69 -22.93
CA GLU A 113 -16.23 -16.96 -24.20
C GLU A 113 -17.23 -15.85 -24.58
N CYS A 114 -18.10 -15.45 -23.64
CA CYS A 114 -19.10 -14.40 -23.88
C CYS A 114 -18.43 -13.07 -24.24
N LEU A 115 -17.43 -12.65 -23.45
CA LEU A 115 -16.72 -11.38 -23.62
C LEU A 115 -15.87 -11.37 -24.89
N SER A 116 -15.19 -12.48 -25.21
CA SER A 116 -14.43 -12.64 -26.45
C SER A 116 -15.32 -12.53 -27.69
N ARG A 117 -16.56 -13.03 -27.61
CA ARG A 117 -17.54 -12.86 -28.68
C ARG A 117 -18.09 -11.43 -28.73
N ALA A 118 -18.33 -10.80 -27.58
CA ALA A 118 -18.80 -9.41 -27.51
C ALA A 118 -17.84 -8.45 -28.22
N VAL A 119 -16.53 -8.49 -27.89
CA VAL A 119 -15.52 -7.62 -28.51
C VAL A 119 -15.28 -7.89 -30.01
N LYS A 120 -15.62 -9.10 -30.49
CA LYS A 120 -15.55 -9.43 -31.93
C LYS A 120 -16.75 -8.90 -32.70
N LEU A 121 -17.93 -8.92 -32.09
CA LEU A 121 -19.17 -8.42 -32.69
C LEU A 121 -19.21 -6.90 -32.70
N ASP A 122 -18.74 -6.28 -31.62
CA ASP A 122 -18.61 -4.85 -31.50
C ASP A 122 -17.29 -4.49 -30.79
N PRO A 123 -16.22 -4.22 -31.57
CA PRO A 123 -14.94 -3.81 -31.02
C PRO A 123 -14.99 -2.50 -30.24
N SER A 124 -16.01 -1.66 -30.42
CA SER A 124 -16.12 -0.36 -29.75
C SER A 124 -16.60 -0.46 -28.30
N LEU A 125 -17.05 -1.64 -27.86
CA LEU A 125 -17.47 -1.90 -26.48
C LEU A 125 -16.28 -1.96 -25.52
N VAL A 126 -15.84 -0.79 -25.05
CA VAL A 126 -14.74 -0.60 -24.10
C VAL A 126 -14.94 -1.43 -22.81
N GLU A 127 -16.16 -1.49 -22.28
CA GLU A 127 -16.47 -2.27 -21.07
C GLU A 127 -16.21 -3.77 -21.30
N ALA A 128 -16.55 -4.31 -22.47
CA ALA A 128 -16.29 -5.72 -22.80
C ALA A 128 -14.79 -6.03 -22.85
N TRP A 129 -13.97 -5.14 -23.40
CA TRP A 129 -12.53 -5.28 -23.38
C TRP A 129 -11.96 -5.25 -21.95
N ASN A 130 -12.46 -4.35 -21.09
CA ASN A 130 -12.00 -4.24 -19.71
C ASN A 130 -12.30 -5.51 -18.91
N ILE A 131 -13.55 -5.99 -18.99
CA ILE A 131 -13.96 -7.20 -18.26
C ILE A 131 -13.27 -8.44 -18.83
N LEU A 132 -13.01 -8.51 -20.15
CA LEU A 132 -12.20 -9.57 -20.74
C LEU A 132 -10.75 -9.53 -20.21
N GLY A 133 -10.18 -8.32 -20.07
CA GLY A 133 -8.87 -8.13 -19.46
C GLY A 133 -8.80 -8.60 -18.01
N GLU A 134 -9.84 -8.34 -17.22
CA GLU A 134 -9.98 -8.87 -15.85
C GLU A 134 -10.09 -10.41 -15.83
N GLN A 135 -10.78 -11.03 -16.78
CA GLN A 135 -10.82 -12.49 -16.90
C GLN A 135 -9.42 -13.06 -17.20
N TYR A 136 -8.66 -12.46 -18.11
CA TYR A 136 -7.27 -12.85 -18.34
C TYR A 136 -6.38 -12.61 -17.12
N TRP A 137 -6.63 -11.55 -16.36
CA TRP A 137 -5.96 -11.31 -15.08
C TRP A 137 -6.22 -12.44 -14.07
N LYS A 138 -7.49 -12.83 -13.89
CA LYS A 138 -7.90 -13.97 -13.04
C LYS A 138 -7.29 -15.29 -13.51
N LYS A 139 -7.14 -15.47 -14.83
CA LYS A 139 -6.46 -16.61 -15.47
C LYS A 139 -4.94 -16.58 -15.31
N LYS A 140 -4.36 -15.51 -14.74
CA LYS A 140 -2.92 -15.23 -14.66
C LYS A 140 -2.23 -15.05 -16.02
N ASP A 141 -3.01 -14.80 -17.07
CA ASP A 141 -2.50 -14.43 -18.40
C ASP A 141 -2.33 -12.90 -18.47
N LEU A 142 -1.22 -12.43 -17.90
CA LEU A 142 -0.93 -10.98 -17.84
C LEU A 142 -0.74 -10.36 -19.22
N ILE A 143 -0.31 -11.14 -20.22
CA ILE A 143 -0.14 -10.68 -21.60
C ILE A 143 -1.51 -10.52 -22.27
N GLY A 144 -2.41 -11.49 -22.10
CA GLY A 144 -3.80 -11.39 -22.53
C GLY A 144 -4.51 -10.18 -21.92
N ALA A 145 -4.34 -9.97 -20.61
CA ALA A 145 -4.90 -8.81 -19.90
C ALA A 145 -4.36 -7.48 -20.46
N LYS A 146 -3.04 -7.36 -20.62
CA LYS A 146 -2.39 -6.18 -21.22
C LYS A 146 -2.95 -5.87 -22.61
N ASN A 147 -3.09 -6.90 -23.45
CA ASN A 147 -3.60 -6.74 -24.82
C ASN A 147 -5.05 -6.23 -24.82
N CYS A 148 -5.89 -6.73 -23.91
CA CYS A 148 -7.27 -6.29 -23.80
C CYS A 148 -7.39 -4.82 -23.36
N PHE A 149 -6.67 -4.42 -22.31
CA PHE A 149 -6.70 -3.02 -21.85
C PHE A 149 -6.08 -2.06 -22.88
N THR A 150 -5.05 -2.50 -23.61
CA THR A 150 -4.49 -1.73 -24.72
C THR A 150 -5.51 -1.60 -25.86
N GLY A 151 -6.21 -2.68 -26.20
CA GLY A 151 -7.28 -2.68 -27.19
C GLY A 151 -8.41 -1.73 -26.83
N ALA A 152 -8.86 -1.73 -25.57
CA ALA A 152 -9.85 -0.79 -25.06
C ALA A 152 -9.42 0.68 -25.25
N LEU A 153 -8.17 1.01 -24.93
CA LEU A 153 -7.61 2.35 -25.08
C LEU A 153 -7.45 2.80 -26.53
N GLN A 154 -7.32 1.86 -27.48
CA GLN A 154 -7.33 2.18 -28.91
C GLN A 154 -8.71 2.60 -29.40
N GLN A 155 -9.78 2.11 -28.77
CA GLN A 155 -11.16 2.47 -29.11
C GLN A 155 -11.56 3.79 -28.47
N SER A 156 -11.32 3.93 -27.16
CA SER A 156 -11.57 5.16 -26.43
C SER A 156 -10.74 5.23 -25.15
N LYS A 157 -10.17 6.42 -24.90
CA LYS A 157 -9.44 6.69 -23.67
C LYS A 157 -10.42 6.73 -22.49
N ASN A 158 -10.19 5.90 -21.48
CA ASN A 158 -11.08 5.76 -20.32
C ASN A 158 -10.32 5.37 -19.04
N ASN A 159 -10.88 5.66 -17.86
CA ASN A 159 -10.22 5.44 -16.58
C ASN A 159 -9.96 3.98 -16.25
N VAL A 160 -10.93 3.10 -16.52
CA VAL A 160 -10.83 1.67 -16.17
C VAL A 160 -9.65 1.03 -16.88
N SER A 161 -9.52 1.22 -18.20
CA SER A 161 -8.40 0.64 -18.96
C SER A 161 -7.05 1.21 -18.55
N LEU A 162 -6.96 2.51 -18.25
CA LEU A 162 -5.71 3.13 -17.78
C LEU A 162 -5.28 2.58 -16.41
N ARG A 163 -6.22 2.48 -15.46
CA ARG A 163 -5.99 1.91 -14.13
C ARG A 163 -5.54 0.45 -14.23
N ASN A 164 -6.29 -0.37 -14.97
CA ASN A 164 -6.02 -1.80 -15.06
C ASN A 164 -4.71 -2.07 -15.82
N LEU A 165 -4.41 -1.32 -16.89
CA LEU A 165 -3.12 -1.43 -17.57
C LEU A 165 -1.96 -0.99 -16.67
N SER A 166 -2.16 0.05 -15.85
CA SER A 166 -1.20 0.46 -14.82
C SER A 166 -0.92 -0.70 -13.85
N MET A 167 -1.94 -1.38 -13.34
CA MET A 167 -1.79 -2.56 -12.47
C MET A 167 -1.03 -3.68 -13.15
N VAL A 168 -1.40 -4.03 -14.40
CA VAL A 168 -0.77 -5.11 -15.15
C VAL A 168 0.71 -4.88 -15.36
N LEU A 169 1.11 -3.68 -15.77
CA LEU A 169 2.51 -3.37 -16.05
C LEU A 169 3.42 -3.60 -14.84
N ARG A 170 2.95 -3.39 -13.61
CA ARG A 170 3.77 -3.61 -12.40
C ARG A 170 3.96 -5.08 -12.05
N GLN A 171 3.11 -5.95 -12.60
CA GLN A 171 3.16 -7.39 -12.34
C GLN A 171 3.73 -8.20 -13.52
N LEU A 172 3.89 -7.57 -14.69
CA LEU A 172 4.47 -8.25 -15.84
C LEU A 172 5.89 -8.75 -15.53
N PRO A 173 6.23 -9.99 -15.93
CA PRO A 173 7.61 -10.45 -15.91
C PRO A 173 8.50 -9.51 -16.72
N ALA A 174 9.68 -9.25 -16.20
CA ALA A 174 10.71 -8.45 -16.87
C ALA A 174 11.97 -9.29 -17.05
N ALA A 175 12.66 -9.10 -18.17
CA ALA A 175 13.91 -9.81 -18.45
C ALA A 175 15.05 -9.42 -17.50
N ASN A 176 15.03 -8.17 -17.00
CA ASN A 176 16.00 -7.63 -16.06
C ASN A 176 15.41 -6.42 -15.31
N GLY A 177 16.15 -5.90 -14.33
CA GLY A 177 15.70 -4.78 -13.50
C GLY A 177 15.50 -3.46 -14.26
N GLU A 178 16.24 -3.23 -15.34
CA GLU A 178 16.09 -2.04 -16.20
C GLU A 178 14.73 -2.06 -16.92
N GLU A 179 14.33 -3.21 -17.47
CA GLU A 179 13.04 -3.37 -18.12
C GLU A 179 11.89 -3.28 -17.11
N HIS A 180 12.05 -3.89 -15.93
CA HIS A 180 11.07 -3.75 -14.85
C HIS A 180 10.89 -2.28 -14.43
N ARG A 181 11.99 -1.53 -14.31
CA ARG A 181 11.97 -0.09 -14.02
C ARG A 181 11.18 0.70 -15.06
N LYS A 182 11.36 0.40 -16.36
CA LYS A 182 10.59 1.05 -17.43
C LYS A 182 9.10 0.71 -17.34
N GLN A 183 8.75 -0.54 -17.06
CA GLN A 183 7.35 -0.96 -16.88
C GLN A 183 6.70 -0.22 -15.71
N VAL A 184 7.39 -0.08 -14.58
CA VAL A 184 6.89 0.65 -13.40
C VAL A 184 6.76 2.15 -13.68
N LEU A 185 7.72 2.77 -14.37
CA LEU A 185 7.60 4.17 -14.78
C LEU A 185 6.39 4.41 -15.70
N TYR A 186 6.17 3.50 -16.65
CA TYR A 186 5.02 3.60 -17.54
C TYR A 186 3.69 3.37 -16.80
N SER A 187 3.67 2.46 -15.81
CA SER A 187 2.53 2.28 -14.92
C SER A 187 2.13 3.55 -14.18
N VAL A 188 3.11 4.32 -13.68
CA VAL A 188 2.86 5.60 -13.01
C VAL A 188 2.27 6.62 -13.98
N ASP A 189 2.77 6.69 -15.21
CA ASP A 189 2.22 7.59 -16.23
C ASP A 189 0.74 7.29 -16.53
N LEU A 190 0.40 6.02 -16.74
CA LEU A 190 -0.99 5.61 -16.98
C LEU A 190 -1.91 5.91 -15.79
N ALA A 191 -1.45 5.67 -14.56
CA ALA A 191 -2.23 5.99 -13.37
C ALA A 191 -2.46 7.51 -13.22
N ARG A 192 -1.46 8.33 -13.54
CA ARG A 192 -1.63 9.79 -13.58
C ARG A 192 -2.63 10.21 -14.65
N GLN A 193 -2.59 9.59 -15.82
CA GLN A 193 -3.56 9.86 -16.88
C GLN A 193 -4.98 9.49 -16.45
N ALA A 194 -5.18 8.40 -15.68
CA ALA A 194 -6.48 8.04 -15.14
C ALA A 194 -7.02 9.11 -14.18
N VAL A 195 -6.18 9.57 -13.24
CA VAL A 195 -6.53 10.69 -12.33
C VAL A 195 -6.84 11.98 -13.11
N GLN A 196 -6.11 12.27 -14.19
CA GLN A 196 -6.36 13.48 -14.99
C GLN A 196 -7.71 13.46 -15.72
N LEU A 197 -8.22 12.28 -16.06
CA LEU A 197 -9.52 12.14 -16.69
C LEU A 197 -10.66 12.32 -15.69
N ASP A 198 -10.49 11.84 -14.45
CA ASP A 198 -11.40 12.15 -13.34
C ASP A 198 -10.63 12.30 -12.02
N VAL A 199 -10.48 13.55 -11.58
CA VAL A 199 -9.78 13.88 -10.34
C VAL A 199 -10.58 13.53 -9.09
N LYS A 200 -11.87 13.18 -9.22
CA LYS A 200 -12.75 12.79 -8.13
C LYS A 200 -12.87 11.27 -7.96
N ASP A 201 -12.26 10.50 -8.86
CA ASP A 201 -12.24 9.03 -8.80
C ASP A 201 -11.21 8.56 -7.76
N GLY A 202 -11.69 8.15 -6.59
CA GLY A 202 -10.85 7.63 -5.51
C GLY A 202 -10.03 6.42 -5.96
N THR A 203 -10.61 5.50 -6.72
CA THR A 203 -9.90 4.33 -7.24
C THR A 203 -8.71 4.74 -8.12
N SER A 204 -8.85 5.78 -8.96
CA SER A 204 -7.72 6.29 -9.75
C SER A 204 -6.56 6.81 -8.88
N TRP A 205 -6.87 7.56 -7.82
CA TRP A 205 -5.86 8.01 -6.85
C TRP A 205 -5.22 6.87 -6.06
N HIS A 206 -6.02 5.88 -5.65
CA HIS A 206 -5.54 4.66 -5.01
C HIS A 206 -4.54 3.91 -5.90
N ILE A 207 -4.88 3.68 -7.17
CA ILE A 207 -4.00 3.00 -8.13
C ILE A 207 -2.72 3.80 -8.39
N LEU A 208 -2.81 5.14 -8.41
CA LEU A 208 -1.63 6.01 -8.48
C LEU A 208 -0.74 5.87 -7.24
N GLY A 209 -1.33 5.77 -6.05
CA GLY A 209 -0.62 5.42 -4.82
C GLY A 209 0.15 4.11 -4.96
N ASN A 210 -0.52 3.03 -5.37
CA ASN A 210 0.11 1.73 -5.60
C ASN A 210 1.27 1.83 -6.61
N ALA A 211 1.10 2.61 -7.69
CA ALA A 211 2.14 2.81 -8.69
C ALA A 211 3.37 3.52 -8.13
N PHE A 212 3.19 4.54 -7.28
CA PHE A 212 4.28 5.21 -6.59
C PHE A 212 4.97 4.31 -5.56
N VAL A 213 4.24 3.42 -4.86
CA VAL A 213 4.89 2.46 -3.96
C VAL A 213 5.78 1.48 -4.74
N SER A 214 5.31 0.97 -5.88
CA SER A 214 6.18 0.16 -6.74
C SER A 214 7.38 0.95 -7.25
N LEU A 215 7.19 2.21 -7.67
CA LEU A 215 8.29 3.07 -8.11
C LEU A 215 9.32 3.28 -6.99
N PHE A 216 8.87 3.50 -5.77
CA PHE A 216 9.71 3.64 -4.58
C PHE A 216 10.60 2.40 -4.40
N PHE A 217 10.04 1.19 -4.39
CA PHE A 217 10.82 -0.03 -4.20
C PHE A 217 11.71 -0.40 -5.40
N THR A 218 11.33 -0.03 -6.62
CA THR A 218 12.12 -0.32 -7.83
C THR A 218 13.25 0.68 -8.06
N CYS A 219 13.11 1.93 -7.63
CA CYS A 219 14.05 3.03 -7.92
C CYS A 219 14.87 3.48 -6.70
N GLY A 220 15.35 2.54 -5.89
CA GLY A 220 16.30 2.84 -4.81
C GLY A 220 15.71 3.60 -3.62
N GLN A 221 14.39 3.55 -3.43
CA GLN A 221 13.69 4.07 -2.26
C GLN A 221 13.90 5.58 -2.01
N ASP A 222 13.85 6.41 -3.06
CA ASP A 222 13.83 7.88 -2.92
C ASP A 222 12.58 8.29 -2.10
N PRO A 223 12.75 8.96 -0.94
CA PRO A 223 11.65 9.38 -0.08
C PRO A 223 10.58 10.25 -0.77
N LYS A 224 10.90 10.90 -1.89
CA LYS A 224 9.90 11.63 -2.67
C LYS A 224 8.79 10.71 -3.20
N PHE A 225 9.12 9.48 -3.57
CA PHE A 225 8.13 8.54 -4.09
C PHE A 225 7.24 7.98 -2.99
N SER A 226 7.78 7.73 -1.79
CA SER A 226 6.95 7.35 -0.64
C SER A 226 6.01 8.47 -0.22
N GLN A 227 6.48 9.72 -0.20
CA GLN A 227 5.62 10.90 0.02
C GLN A 227 4.51 11.01 -1.04
N GLN A 228 4.84 10.85 -2.32
CA GLN A 228 3.85 10.88 -3.40
C GLN A 228 2.81 9.76 -3.28
N ALA A 229 3.22 8.54 -2.91
CA ALA A 229 2.29 7.45 -2.62
C ALA A 229 1.35 7.78 -1.46
N LEU A 230 1.88 8.27 -0.34
CA LEU A 230 1.07 8.63 0.83
C LEU A 230 0.09 9.77 0.53
N SER A 231 0.52 10.79 -0.22
CA SER A 231 -0.37 11.85 -0.70
C SER A 231 -1.47 11.30 -1.60
N ALA A 232 -1.16 10.42 -2.55
CA ALA A 232 -2.16 9.84 -3.44
C ALA A 232 -3.21 9.02 -2.69
N TYR A 233 -2.82 8.24 -1.67
CA TYR A 233 -3.79 7.53 -0.83
C TYR A 233 -4.66 8.50 0.00
N ALA A 234 -4.08 9.59 0.51
CA ALA A 234 -4.86 10.59 1.25
C ALA A 234 -5.85 11.33 0.33
N GLU A 235 -5.45 11.67 -0.90
CA GLU A 235 -6.35 12.26 -1.89
C GLU A 235 -7.48 11.30 -2.27
N SER A 236 -7.18 10.01 -2.45
CA SER A 236 -8.19 8.96 -2.69
C SER A 236 -9.34 9.02 -1.68
N GLU A 237 -9.03 9.01 -0.37
CA GLU A 237 -10.04 9.08 0.70
C GLU A 237 -10.71 10.45 0.83
N SER A 238 -10.03 11.52 0.41
CA SER A 238 -10.53 12.90 0.46
C SER A 238 -11.58 13.15 -0.62
N VAL A 239 -11.34 12.68 -1.85
CA VAL A 239 -12.23 12.94 -2.99
C VAL A 239 -13.39 11.94 -3.08
N ASP A 240 -13.21 10.73 -2.55
CA ASP A 240 -14.20 9.66 -2.57
C ASP A 240 -14.32 8.99 -1.18
N LYS A 241 -15.51 9.11 -0.58
CA LYS A 241 -15.78 8.49 0.72
C LYS A 241 -15.77 6.97 0.64
N ALA A 242 -16.16 6.38 -0.49
CA ALA A 242 -16.13 4.94 -0.68
C ALA A 242 -14.69 4.39 -0.64
N ALA A 243 -13.69 5.20 -1.01
CA ALA A 243 -12.29 4.78 -0.95
C ALA A 243 -11.78 4.50 0.47
N SER A 244 -12.42 5.07 1.50
CA SER A 244 -12.12 4.74 2.90
C SER A 244 -12.51 3.30 3.29
N SER A 245 -13.31 2.63 2.45
CA SER A 245 -13.71 1.23 2.57
C SER A 245 -12.82 0.27 1.76
N PHE A 246 -11.83 0.76 1.00
CA PHE A 246 -10.90 -0.08 0.24
C PHE A 246 -9.88 -0.75 1.17
N SER A 247 -10.09 -2.03 1.51
CA SER A 247 -9.21 -2.79 2.40
C SER A 247 -7.74 -2.77 1.95
N GLU A 248 -7.52 -2.98 0.65
CA GLU A 248 -6.19 -3.01 0.01
C GLU A 248 -5.45 -1.66 0.07
N LEU A 249 -6.17 -0.53 0.03
CA LEU A 249 -5.59 0.80 0.21
C LEU A 249 -4.92 0.90 1.57
N HIS A 250 -5.64 0.52 2.63
CA HIS A 250 -5.11 0.56 4.00
C HIS A 250 -3.95 -0.40 4.18
N PHE A 251 -4.02 -1.60 3.58
CA PHE A 251 -2.96 -2.60 3.64
C PHE A 251 -1.67 -2.15 2.93
N ASN A 252 -1.78 -1.65 1.70
CA ASN A 252 -0.63 -1.18 0.92
C ASN A 252 0.01 0.05 1.56
N ARG A 253 -0.82 0.99 2.06
CA ARG A 253 -0.35 2.16 2.81
C ARG A 253 0.35 1.75 4.12
N ALA A 254 -0.20 0.79 4.86
CA ALA A 254 0.42 0.27 6.08
C ALA A 254 1.79 -0.36 5.84
N THR A 255 1.94 -1.08 4.73
CA THR A 255 3.22 -1.67 4.31
C THR A 255 4.27 -0.59 4.06
N LEU A 256 3.90 0.52 3.40
CA LEU A 256 4.80 1.66 3.21
C LEU A 256 5.15 2.35 4.54
N PHE A 257 4.15 2.57 5.41
CA PHE A 257 4.39 3.11 6.75
C PHE A 257 5.36 2.26 7.57
N GLN A 258 5.23 0.93 7.51
CA GLN A 258 6.14 0.04 8.21
C GLN A 258 7.58 0.17 7.71
N TYR A 259 7.77 0.30 6.38
CA TYR A 259 9.10 0.51 5.80
C TYR A 259 9.73 1.83 6.24
N GLU A 260 8.92 2.90 6.30
CA GLU A 260 9.32 4.24 6.75
C GLU A 260 9.46 4.37 8.29
N GLU A 261 9.26 3.26 9.02
CA GLU A 261 9.28 3.16 10.49
C GLU A 261 8.17 3.98 11.18
N MET A 262 7.07 4.25 10.47
CA MET A 262 5.84 4.82 11.02
C MET A 262 4.95 3.70 11.60
N PHE A 263 5.48 2.97 12.59
CA PHE A 263 4.89 1.72 13.06
C PHE A 263 3.47 1.85 13.63
N GLY A 264 3.14 2.97 14.28
CA GLY A 264 1.77 3.22 14.76
C GLY A 264 0.76 3.32 13.61
N CYS A 265 1.14 4.05 12.54
CA CYS A 265 0.31 4.17 11.34
C CYS A 265 0.20 2.82 10.60
N ALA A 266 1.27 2.02 10.58
CA ALA A 266 1.25 0.68 10.01
C ALA A 266 0.28 -0.26 10.74
N LEU A 267 0.35 -0.31 12.08
CA LEU A 267 -0.56 -1.12 12.91
C LEU A 267 -2.03 -0.71 12.71
N ALA A 268 -2.30 0.61 12.71
CA ALA A 268 -3.64 1.13 12.46
C ALA A 268 -4.15 0.73 11.06
N GLY A 269 -3.31 0.84 10.02
CA GLY A 269 -3.69 0.49 8.66
C GLY A 269 -3.93 -1.02 8.48
N PHE A 270 -3.09 -1.88 9.04
CA PHE A 270 -3.34 -3.34 9.02
C PHE A 270 -4.63 -3.70 9.76
N SER A 271 -4.87 -3.12 10.93
CA SER A 271 -6.12 -3.34 11.68
C SER A 271 -7.35 -2.82 10.92
N ARG A 272 -7.22 -1.73 10.18
CA ARG A 272 -8.31 -1.18 9.35
C ARG A 272 -8.60 -2.06 8.14
N ALA A 273 -7.56 -2.54 7.45
CA ALA A 273 -7.71 -3.50 6.35
C ALA A 273 -8.41 -4.79 6.82
N ALA A 274 -7.97 -5.36 7.94
CA ALA A 274 -8.61 -6.54 8.54
C ALA A 274 -10.09 -6.32 8.90
N ALA A 275 -10.45 -5.11 9.34
CA ALA A 275 -11.84 -4.78 9.67
C ALA A 275 -12.73 -4.57 8.43
N LEU A 276 -12.14 -4.11 7.32
CA LEU A 276 -12.86 -3.85 6.06
C LEU A 276 -13.08 -5.12 5.25
N ASP A 277 -12.10 -6.02 5.25
CA ASP A 277 -12.24 -7.33 4.64
C ASP A 277 -11.67 -8.41 5.57
N PRO A 278 -12.50 -8.97 6.46
CA PRO A 278 -12.03 -9.98 7.39
C PRO A 278 -11.84 -11.36 6.74
N SER A 279 -12.12 -11.51 5.43
CA SER A 279 -11.81 -12.75 4.70
C SER A 279 -10.34 -12.88 4.34
N LEU A 280 -9.57 -11.79 4.47
CA LEU A 280 -8.14 -11.76 4.25
C LEU A 280 -7.38 -12.12 5.54
N ASP A 281 -6.62 -13.22 5.49
CA ASP A 281 -5.76 -13.64 6.61
C ASP A 281 -4.51 -12.75 6.74
N GLU A 282 -4.07 -12.13 5.65
CA GLU A 282 -2.79 -11.41 5.61
C GLU A 282 -2.76 -10.14 6.48
N PRO A 283 -3.76 -9.22 6.46
CA PRO A 283 -3.76 -8.05 7.33
C PRO A 283 -3.60 -8.35 8.83
N PRO A 284 -4.39 -9.25 9.47
CA PRO A 284 -4.21 -9.57 10.88
C PRO A 284 -2.88 -10.30 11.16
N GLU A 285 -2.38 -11.14 10.24
CA GLU A 285 -1.04 -11.73 10.36
C GLU A 285 0.05 -10.66 10.41
N ARG A 286 0.00 -9.67 9.51
CA ARG A 286 0.97 -8.57 9.45
C ARG A 286 0.90 -7.67 10.69
N GLU A 287 -0.30 -7.39 11.18
CA GLU A 287 -0.50 -6.66 12.44
C GLU A 287 0.15 -7.40 13.62
N ASN A 288 -0.12 -8.71 13.76
CA ASN A 288 0.41 -9.54 14.83
C ASN A 288 1.94 -9.70 14.75
N GLN A 289 2.49 -9.91 13.56
CA GLN A 289 3.93 -9.98 13.33
C GLN A 289 4.63 -8.69 13.75
N LEU A 290 4.04 -7.52 13.41
CA LEU A 290 4.60 -6.23 13.80
C LEU A 290 4.51 -6.00 15.31
N LEU A 291 3.40 -6.35 15.96
CA LEU A 291 3.26 -6.28 17.41
C LEU A 291 4.28 -7.16 18.13
N GLU A 292 4.45 -8.42 17.69
CA GLU A 292 5.42 -9.34 18.27
C GLU A 292 6.86 -8.84 18.08
N TYR A 293 7.17 -8.29 16.90
CA TYR A 293 8.45 -7.65 16.63
C TYR A 293 8.71 -6.47 17.59
N LEU A 294 7.76 -5.55 17.76
CA LEU A 294 7.91 -4.40 18.65
C LEU A 294 8.07 -4.82 20.12
N LYS A 295 7.33 -5.84 20.58
CA LYS A 295 7.52 -6.46 21.91
C LYS A 295 8.92 -7.01 22.09
N LYS A 296 9.39 -7.84 21.16
CA LYS A 296 10.72 -8.45 21.21
C LYS A 296 11.83 -7.40 21.21
N VAL A 297 11.73 -6.40 20.33
CA VAL A 297 12.68 -5.30 20.24
C VAL A 297 12.75 -4.54 21.56
N THR A 298 11.62 -4.12 22.11
CA THR A 298 11.58 -3.35 23.36
C THR A 298 12.08 -4.16 24.57
N GLU A 299 11.70 -5.44 24.70
CA GLU A 299 12.23 -6.32 25.74
C GLU A 299 13.77 -6.46 25.65
N LEU A 300 14.29 -6.69 24.44
CA LEU A 300 15.72 -6.89 24.22
C LEU A 300 16.56 -5.63 24.46
N ILE A 301 16.02 -4.44 24.19
CA ILE A 301 16.69 -3.18 24.55
C ILE A 301 16.78 -3.06 26.07
N GLN A 302 15.66 -3.25 26.77
CA GLN A 302 15.58 -3.07 28.23
C GLN A 302 16.55 -4.00 28.98
N ASN A 303 16.74 -5.23 28.49
CA ASN A 303 17.63 -6.21 29.11
C ASN A 303 18.99 -6.35 28.40
N LYS A 304 19.33 -5.45 27.46
CA LYS A 304 20.58 -5.47 26.67
C LYS A 304 20.86 -6.86 26.06
N GLY A 305 19.85 -7.45 25.42
CA GLY A 305 19.94 -8.77 24.79
C GLY A 305 20.16 -9.93 25.76
N LYS A 306 19.80 -9.75 27.05
CA LYS A 306 20.07 -10.69 28.14
C LYS A 306 21.58 -10.98 28.32
N VAL A 307 22.46 -10.08 27.88
CA VAL A 307 23.91 -10.22 28.04
C VAL A 307 24.28 -10.02 29.51
N LYS A 308 24.93 -11.02 30.12
CA LYS A 308 25.38 -10.94 31.53
C LYS A 308 26.31 -9.75 31.74
N ALA A 309 26.15 -9.03 32.86
CA ALA A 309 26.93 -7.82 33.18
C ALA A 309 28.46 -7.99 33.09
N ARG A 310 29.00 -9.15 33.48
CA ARG A 310 30.44 -9.43 33.33
C ARG A 310 30.87 -9.48 31.85
N ARG A 311 30.08 -10.15 31.00
CA ARG A 311 30.34 -10.25 29.55
C ARG A 311 30.20 -8.89 28.89
N LEU A 312 29.20 -8.11 29.28
CA LEU A 312 29.01 -6.74 28.77
C LEU A 312 30.23 -5.86 29.08
N ARG A 313 30.71 -5.85 30.33
CA ARG A 313 31.92 -5.12 30.71
C ARG A 313 33.14 -5.52 29.88
N THR A 314 33.34 -6.82 29.61
CA THR A 314 34.41 -7.30 28.72
C THR A 314 34.23 -6.85 27.27
N MET A 315 33.00 -6.80 26.76
CA MET A 315 32.73 -6.28 25.42
C MET A 315 33.08 -4.79 25.33
N LEU A 316 32.67 -4.01 26.33
CA LEU A 316 32.88 -2.56 26.36
C LEU A 316 34.33 -2.17 26.64
N SER A 317 35.09 -2.95 27.41
CA SER A 317 36.53 -2.71 27.58
C SER A 317 37.33 -2.84 26.28
N ASN A 318 36.78 -3.58 25.32
CA ASN A 318 37.38 -3.78 23.99
C ASN A 318 36.84 -2.76 22.95
N LEU A 319 36.00 -1.82 23.36
CA LEU A 319 35.49 -0.76 22.50
C LEU A 319 36.52 0.38 22.45
N ASN A 320 37.27 0.49 21.37
CA ASN A 320 38.34 1.47 21.20
C ASN A 320 38.16 2.27 19.90
N THR A 321 38.85 3.41 19.79
CA THR A 321 38.78 4.29 18.62
C THR A 321 39.34 3.67 17.35
N SER A 322 40.18 2.63 17.45
CA SER A 322 40.64 1.90 16.25
C SER A 322 39.50 1.16 15.54
N ALA A 323 38.39 0.87 16.23
CA ALA A 323 37.17 0.34 15.61
C ALA A 323 36.52 1.30 14.60
N LEU A 324 36.83 2.61 14.65
CA LEU A 324 36.40 3.59 13.64
C LEU A 324 36.86 3.22 12.23
N GLY A 325 37.97 2.46 12.11
CA GLY A 325 38.50 2.01 10.84
C GLY A 325 38.61 3.18 9.84
N PRO A 326 38.05 3.07 8.63
CA PRO A 326 38.08 4.14 7.64
C PRO A 326 37.57 5.51 8.10
N CYS A 327 36.63 5.58 9.07
CA CYS A 327 36.04 6.85 9.51
C CYS A 327 37.01 7.78 10.24
N SER A 328 38.16 7.29 10.71
CA SER A 328 39.18 8.14 11.32
C SER A 328 40.05 8.87 10.30
N SER A 329 40.00 8.48 9.01
CA SER A 329 40.82 9.09 7.97
C SER A 329 40.32 10.49 7.58
N PRO A 330 41.22 11.48 7.42
CA PRO A 330 40.87 12.77 6.81
C PRO A 330 40.34 12.66 5.37
N GLU A 331 40.62 11.56 4.68
CA GLU A 331 40.16 11.29 3.32
C GLU A 331 38.84 10.50 3.27
N PHE A 332 38.27 10.17 4.43
CA PHE A 332 37.02 9.43 4.50
C PHE A 332 35.90 10.22 3.82
N ARG A 333 35.28 9.62 2.81
CA ARG A 333 34.05 10.12 2.20
C ARG A 333 32.86 9.44 2.86
N SER A 334 32.08 10.25 3.57
CA SER A 334 30.85 9.86 4.25
C SER A 334 29.69 9.63 3.27
N PRO A 335 28.59 9.01 3.73
CA PRO A 335 27.39 8.80 2.91
C PRO A 335 26.76 10.09 2.38
N SER A 336 26.84 11.20 3.15
CA SER A 336 26.37 12.52 2.69
C SER A 336 27.28 13.18 1.64
N GLY A 337 28.43 12.58 1.33
CA GLY A 337 29.43 13.13 0.43
C GLY A 337 30.47 14.03 1.11
N ARG A 338 30.33 14.31 2.42
CA ARG A 338 31.35 15.03 3.21
C ARG A 338 32.65 14.24 3.21
N VAL A 339 33.76 14.94 2.98
CA VAL A 339 35.12 14.41 3.10
C VAL A 339 35.71 14.89 4.42
N GLY A 340 36.27 13.96 5.19
CA GLY A 340 36.88 14.25 6.50
C GLY A 340 36.65 13.13 7.50
N SER A 341 37.46 13.13 8.55
CA SER A 341 37.25 12.21 9.67
C SER A 341 35.91 12.48 10.38
N LEU A 342 35.35 11.42 10.96
CA LEU A 342 34.15 11.49 11.77
C LEU A 342 34.49 11.52 13.26
N GLU A 343 33.76 12.33 14.01
CA GLU A 343 33.91 12.39 15.47
C GLU A 343 33.07 11.28 16.14
N PRO A 344 33.67 10.37 16.92
CA PRO A 344 32.91 9.38 17.68
C PRO A 344 32.07 10.06 18.77
N ARG A 345 30.80 9.68 18.87
CA ARG A 345 29.86 10.16 19.91
C ARG A 345 29.13 9.01 20.59
N THR A 346 28.82 9.19 21.87
CA THR A 346 27.99 8.27 22.65
C THR A 346 26.54 8.39 22.21
N LEU A 347 25.81 7.28 22.28
CA LEU A 347 24.46 7.09 21.74
C LEU A 347 23.43 7.97 22.46
N SER A 348 23.70 8.29 23.73
CA SER A 348 22.91 9.21 24.55
C SER A 348 22.94 10.65 24.00
N THR A 349 24.06 11.08 23.39
CA THR A 349 24.31 12.45 22.93
C THR A 349 23.84 12.73 21.51
N LEU A 350 23.50 11.68 20.74
CA LEU A 350 23.02 11.84 19.37
C LEU A 350 21.66 12.55 19.34
N LYS A 351 21.51 13.48 18.39
CA LYS A 351 20.26 14.21 18.16
C LYS A 351 19.32 13.39 17.30
N LEU A 352 18.01 13.66 17.40
CA LEU A 352 17.02 13.11 16.48
C LEU A 352 17.30 13.60 15.05
N GLY A 353 17.09 12.72 14.07
CA GLY A 353 17.40 12.95 12.67
C GLY A 353 18.86 12.65 12.32
N HIS A 354 19.33 13.26 11.24
CA HIS A 354 20.66 13.04 10.70
C HIS A 354 21.76 13.76 11.51
N ASN A 355 22.79 13.01 11.92
CA ASN A 355 23.91 13.51 12.72
C ASN A 355 25.18 13.66 11.85
N ALA A 356 25.22 14.72 11.02
CA ALA A 356 26.31 14.96 10.08
C ALA A 356 27.68 15.08 10.76
N GLY A 357 28.70 14.46 10.16
CA GLY A 357 30.08 14.48 10.65
C GLY A 357 30.38 13.67 11.92
N LEU A 358 29.38 12.98 12.48
CA LEU A 358 29.52 12.17 13.69
C LEU A 358 29.53 10.68 13.34
N ALA A 359 30.08 9.85 14.24
CA ALA A 359 30.03 8.40 14.16
C ALA A 359 29.49 7.80 15.46
N ALA A 360 28.46 6.97 15.36
CA ALA A 360 28.01 6.14 16.48
C ALA A 360 28.88 4.88 16.55
N LEU A 361 29.37 4.51 17.73
CA LEU A 361 30.21 3.32 17.95
C LEU A 361 29.61 2.49 19.09
N GLY A 362 29.43 1.19 18.87
CA GLY A 362 28.91 0.29 19.90
C GLY A 362 29.22 -1.18 19.68
N LYS A 363 28.86 -1.99 20.68
CA LYS A 363 28.93 -3.45 20.65
C LYS A 363 27.55 -4.05 20.43
N VAL A 364 27.45 -5.02 19.53
CA VAL A 364 26.20 -5.76 19.28
C VAL A 364 25.86 -6.63 20.49
N VAL A 365 24.62 -6.53 20.98
CA VAL A 365 24.14 -7.30 22.15
C VAL A 365 23.00 -8.27 21.83
N PHE A 366 22.26 -8.04 20.76
CA PHE A 366 21.27 -8.97 20.21
C PHE A 366 21.09 -8.73 18.72
N SER A 367 20.53 -9.70 18.00
CA SER A 367 20.03 -9.52 16.64
C SER A 367 18.64 -10.15 16.50
N LEU A 368 17.85 -9.58 15.59
CA LEU A 368 16.52 -10.01 15.23
C LEU A 368 16.43 -10.10 13.72
N ALA A 369 16.07 -11.30 13.28
CA ALA A 369 15.84 -11.67 11.90
C ALA A 369 14.38 -12.12 11.81
N SER A 370 13.43 -11.19 11.68
CA SER A 370 12.01 -11.55 11.53
C SER A 370 11.80 -12.34 10.24
N GLU A 371 10.75 -13.16 10.16
CA GLU A 371 10.33 -13.71 8.88
C GLU A 371 9.77 -12.57 7.99
N GLY A 372 10.02 -12.61 6.68
CA GLY A 372 9.58 -11.57 5.74
C GLY A 372 10.24 -10.19 5.93
N ARG A 373 11.54 -10.14 6.28
CA ARG A 373 12.28 -8.93 6.72
C ARG A 373 12.13 -7.74 5.78
N MET A 374 11.71 -6.61 6.34
CA MET A 374 11.99 -5.28 5.76
C MET A 374 13.40 -4.79 6.12
N ALA A 375 13.89 -5.13 7.31
CA ALA A 375 15.22 -4.74 7.80
C ALA A 375 15.84 -5.85 8.66
N PHE A 376 17.17 -5.95 8.63
CA PHE A 376 17.95 -6.68 9.63
C PHE A 376 18.09 -5.79 10.88
N THR A 377 17.65 -6.29 12.03
CA THR A 377 17.59 -5.48 13.25
C THR A 377 18.58 -6.00 14.28
N PHE A 378 19.32 -5.12 14.94
CA PHE A 378 20.18 -5.50 16.06
C PHE A 378 20.22 -4.42 17.13
N GLY A 379 20.52 -4.80 18.36
CA GLY A 379 20.79 -3.85 19.44
C GLY A 379 22.28 -3.62 19.57
N MET A 380 22.68 -2.38 19.79
CA MET A 380 24.05 -2.06 20.16
C MET A 380 24.14 -1.21 21.43
N VAL A 381 25.24 -1.39 22.16
CA VAL A 381 25.53 -0.69 23.42
C VAL A 381 26.87 0.04 23.33
N ASP A 382 26.93 1.28 23.78
CA ASP A 382 28.16 2.07 23.83
C ASP A 382 28.87 2.02 25.20
N SER A 383 29.92 2.83 25.35
CA SER A 383 30.70 2.96 26.59
C SER A 383 29.91 3.52 27.77
N GLU A 384 28.79 4.22 27.54
CA GLU A 384 27.89 4.73 28.59
C GLU A 384 26.79 3.72 28.93
N GLU A 385 26.89 2.50 28.41
CA GLU A 385 25.87 1.46 28.52
C GLU A 385 24.49 1.84 27.95
N THR A 386 24.42 2.86 27.09
CA THR A 386 23.19 3.23 26.39
C THR A 386 22.92 2.19 25.30
N CYS A 387 21.72 1.61 25.29
CA CYS A 387 21.30 0.64 24.28
C CYS A 387 20.33 1.26 23.28
N VAL A 388 20.56 1.01 22.00
CA VAL A 388 19.74 1.50 20.88
C VAL A 388 19.61 0.42 19.83
N VAL A 389 18.46 0.41 19.15
CA VAL A 389 18.17 -0.46 18.02
C VAL A 389 18.78 0.11 16.75
N VAL A 390 19.33 -0.74 15.91
CA VAL A 390 19.77 -0.40 14.57
C VAL A 390 18.95 -1.22 13.59
N MET A 391 18.30 -0.54 12.64
CA MET A 391 17.51 -1.17 11.58
C MET A 391 18.22 -0.97 10.25
N VAL A 392 18.73 -2.07 9.69
CA VAL A 392 19.52 -2.08 8.45
C VAL A 392 18.67 -2.58 7.30
N TYR A 393 18.39 -1.70 6.35
CA TYR A 393 17.61 -1.98 5.15
C TYR A 393 18.50 -2.45 4.01
N ASN A 394 17.87 -3.01 2.97
CA ASN A 394 18.56 -3.52 1.78
C ASN A 394 19.67 -4.56 2.11
N ALA A 395 19.53 -5.28 3.23
CA ALA A 395 20.48 -6.29 3.64
C ALA A 395 20.19 -7.63 2.96
N ALA A 396 21.24 -8.25 2.42
CA ALA A 396 21.15 -9.60 1.89
C ALA A 396 20.76 -10.60 2.99
N ASN A 397 20.03 -11.66 2.64
CA ASN A 397 19.64 -12.71 3.61
C ASN A 397 20.85 -13.40 4.27
N SER A 398 22.00 -13.42 3.58
CA SER A 398 23.27 -13.94 4.07
C SER A 398 24.05 -12.97 4.96
N TRP A 399 23.62 -11.71 5.05
CA TRP A 399 24.30 -10.68 5.83
C TRP A 399 23.74 -10.56 7.25
N GLY A 400 24.62 -10.21 8.18
CA GLY A 400 24.28 -9.89 9.56
C GLY A 400 25.52 -9.55 10.37
N VAL A 401 25.30 -9.20 11.64
CA VAL A 401 26.35 -8.97 12.64
C VAL A 401 26.19 -9.93 13.81
N LEU A 402 27.30 -10.25 14.48
CA LEU A 402 27.34 -11.18 15.61
C LEU A 402 27.38 -10.44 16.95
N ILE A 403 26.85 -11.07 17.99
CA ILE A 403 26.91 -10.56 19.36
C ILE A 403 28.39 -10.39 19.78
N GLY A 404 28.77 -9.17 20.13
CA GLY A 404 30.14 -8.77 20.50
C GLY A 404 30.92 -8.07 19.39
N ASP A 405 30.42 -8.03 18.16
CA ASP A 405 31.01 -7.24 17.09
C ASP A 405 31.02 -5.75 17.45
N SER A 406 32.09 -5.05 17.07
CA SER A 406 32.13 -3.59 17.07
C SER A 406 31.48 -3.07 15.80
N VAL A 407 30.46 -2.24 15.92
CA VAL A 407 29.79 -1.60 14.78
C VAL A 407 29.94 -0.09 14.87
N VAL A 408 30.30 0.52 13.75
CA VAL A 408 30.30 1.97 13.56
C VAL A 408 29.25 2.34 12.53
N ILE A 409 28.45 3.34 12.86
CA ILE A 409 27.44 3.93 11.98
C ILE A 409 27.87 5.37 11.68
N PRO A 410 28.40 5.63 10.47
CA PRO A 410 28.67 6.98 9.98
C PRO A 410 27.38 7.80 9.88
N GLU A 411 27.43 9.04 10.37
CA GLU A 411 26.35 10.04 10.26
C GLU A 411 24.96 9.49 10.60
N PRO A 412 24.79 8.92 11.82
CA PRO A 412 23.63 8.11 12.16
C PRO A 412 22.33 8.92 12.07
N ASN A 413 21.30 8.30 11.49
CA ASN A 413 19.95 8.87 11.45
C ASN A 413 19.11 8.32 12.60
N VAL A 414 18.94 9.10 13.66
CA VAL A 414 18.26 8.65 14.89
C VAL A 414 16.76 8.95 14.81
N LYS A 415 15.93 7.95 15.08
CA LYS A 415 14.48 8.13 15.27
C LYS A 415 14.09 7.79 16.71
N ARG A 416 13.01 8.43 17.19
CA ARG A 416 12.32 8.03 18.42
C ARG A 416 10.94 7.50 18.04
N HIS A 417 10.62 6.35 18.59
CA HIS A 417 9.36 5.66 18.37
C HIS A 417 8.55 5.74 19.66
N VAL A 418 7.37 6.35 19.60
CA VAL A 418 6.38 6.32 20.67
C VAL A 418 5.09 5.80 20.03
N ILE A 419 4.75 4.56 20.32
CA ILE A 419 3.70 3.82 19.62
C ILE A 419 2.69 3.33 20.65
N THR A 420 1.41 3.54 20.39
CA THR A 420 0.30 3.03 21.20
C THR A 420 -0.69 2.31 20.30
N HIS A 421 -1.01 1.05 20.59
CA HIS A 421 -1.95 0.25 19.79
C HIS A 421 -2.55 -0.88 20.64
N LYS A 422 -3.89 -1.03 20.63
CA LYS A 422 -4.64 -2.08 21.37
C LYS A 422 -4.07 -2.34 22.79
N ASP A 423 -4.05 -1.29 23.61
CA ASP A 423 -3.56 -1.25 25.01
C ASP A 423 -2.07 -1.53 25.23
N GLN A 424 -1.28 -1.61 24.17
CA GLN A 424 0.16 -1.79 24.26
C GLN A 424 0.89 -0.49 23.89
N SER A 425 1.98 -0.21 24.61
CA SER A 425 2.80 0.96 24.39
C SER A 425 4.27 0.58 24.22
N PHE A 426 4.92 1.17 23.22
CA PHE A 426 6.33 0.96 22.91
C PHE A 426 7.04 2.32 22.84
N ASP A 427 8.12 2.49 23.60
CA ASP A 427 9.00 3.67 23.56
C ASP A 427 10.45 3.23 23.41
N PHE A 428 11.08 3.59 22.30
CA PHE A 428 12.50 3.32 22.07
C PHE A 428 13.11 4.26 21.02
N LYS A 429 14.45 4.34 21.03
CA LYS A 429 15.24 5.00 19.98
C LYS A 429 15.78 3.96 18.99
N SER A 430 15.79 4.30 17.72
CA SER A 430 16.48 3.53 16.68
C SER A 430 17.47 4.39 15.89
N ILE A 431 18.41 3.74 15.22
CA ILE A 431 19.22 4.30 14.15
C ILE A 431 18.81 3.58 12.86
N ARG A 432 18.33 4.35 11.88
CA ARG A 432 18.03 3.84 10.54
C ARG A 432 19.31 3.81 9.71
N VAL A 433 19.52 2.69 9.02
CA VAL A 433 20.64 2.51 8.09
C VAL A 433 20.10 1.95 6.78
N ASP A 434 20.15 2.73 5.70
CA ASP A 434 19.50 2.37 4.43
C ASP A 434 20.22 1.26 3.64
N SER A 435 21.47 0.98 3.97
CA SER A 435 22.27 -0.09 3.37
C SER A 435 23.34 -0.61 4.32
N PRO A 436 23.61 -1.93 4.36
CA PRO A 436 24.72 -2.48 5.11
C PRO A 436 26.09 -1.94 4.65
N LEU A 437 26.21 -1.46 3.41
CA LEU A 437 27.44 -0.84 2.89
C LEU A 437 27.87 0.40 3.66
N LEU A 438 26.93 1.04 4.38
CA LEU A 438 27.20 2.20 5.20
C LEU A 438 27.85 1.83 6.54
N LEU A 439 27.84 0.56 6.92
CA LEU A 439 28.37 0.09 8.20
C LEU A 439 29.85 -0.26 8.13
N ILE A 440 30.53 -0.05 9.24
CA ILE A 440 31.86 -0.60 9.49
C ILE A 440 31.73 -1.60 10.63
N VAL A 441 32.07 -2.85 10.35
CA VAL A 441 31.98 -3.95 11.33
C VAL A 441 33.40 -4.44 11.60
N ASN A 442 33.80 -4.43 12.87
CA ASN A 442 35.14 -4.80 13.32
C ASN A 442 36.26 -4.07 12.53
N GLY A 443 36.05 -2.77 12.28
CA GLY A 443 36.99 -1.91 11.54
C GLY A 443 37.00 -2.08 10.02
N LYS A 444 36.12 -2.92 9.45
CA LYS A 444 36.07 -3.21 8.00
C LYS A 444 34.76 -2.76 7.36
N LYS A 445 34.84 -2.20 6.14
CA LYS A 445 33.65 -1.91 5.31
C LYS A 445 32.97 -3.20 4.87
N GLN A 446 31.67 -3.13 4.63
CA GLN A 446 30.93 -4.26 4.07
C GLN A 446 31.16 -4.36 2.56
N ASN A 447 31.04 -5.58 2.02
CA ASN A 447 31.20 -5.85 0.59
C ASN A 447 29.88 -5.68 -0.18
N LEU A 448 29.93 -5.54 -1.51
CA LEU A 448 28.73 -5.35 -2.33
C LEU A 448 27.71 -6.50 -2.23
N GLN A 449 28.16 -7.73 -1.94
CA GLN A 449 27.29 -8.90 -1.77
C GLN A 449 26.44 -8.83 -0.50
N SER A 450 26.76 -7.91 0.43
CA SER A 450 25.94 -7.66 1.62
C SER A 450 24.61 -6.96 1.31
N GLN A 451 24.47 -6.33 0.14
CA GLN A 451 23.30 -5.56 -0.22
C GLN A 451 22.42 -6.29 -1.24
N ILE A 452 21.10 -6.31 -1.00
CA ILE A 452 20.07 -6.73 -1.96
C ILE A 452 18.94 -5.68 -1.90
N PRO A 453 18.37 -5.24 -3.04
CA PRO A 453 17.22 -4.34 -3.03
C PRO A 453 16.04 -4.98 -2.28
N VAL A 454 15.44 -4.24 -1.36
CA VAL A 454 14.16 -4.67 -0.77
C VAL A 454 13.09 -4.67 -1.86
N SER A 455 12.48 -5.83 -2.10
CA SER A 455 11.28 -5.96 -2.91
C SER A 455 10.07 -6.18 -2.00
N VAL A 456 8.96 -5.55 -2.33
CA VAL A 456 7.65 -5.88 -1.76
C VAL A 456 6.92 -6.68 -2.81
N SER A 457 6.69 -7.97 -2.53
CA SER A 457 5.77 -8.78 -3.32
C SER A 457 4.35 -8.43 -2.88
N TYR A 458 3.58 -7.77 -3.74
CA TYR A 458 2.13 -7.70 -3.57
C TYR A 458 1.58 -9.08 -3.87
N LYS A 459 0.93 -9.72 -2.90
CA LYS A 459 0.12 -10.90 -3.19
C LYS A 459 -1.09 -10.46 -4.00
N HIS A 460 -1.44 -11.27 -5.00
CA HIS A 460 -2.64 -11.07 -5.81
C HIS A 460 -3.86 -11.21 -4.89
N HIS A 461 -4.47 -10.10 -4.53
CA HIS A 461 -5.87 -10.12 -4.14
C HIS A 461 -6.63 -9.75 -5.41
N SER A 462 -7.27 -10.74 -6.02
CA SER A 462 -8.25 -10.50 -7.08
C SER A 462 -9.39 -9.70 -6.45
N GLU A 463 -9.63 -8.49 -6.96
CA GLU A 463 -10.87 -7.73 -6.69
C GLU A 463 -12.13 -8.55 -6.98
#